data_AF-A0A3P6DGA7-F1
#
_entry.id   AF-A0A3P6DGA7-F1
#
_cell.length_a   1.000
_cell.length_b   1.000
_cell.length_c   1.000
_cell.angle_alpha   90.00
_cell.angle_beta   90.00
_cell.angle_gamma   90.00
#
_symmetry.space_group_name_H-M   'P 1'
#
loop_
_entity.id
_entity.type
_entity.pdbx_description
1 polymer ?
#
loop_
_entity_poly.entity_id
_entity_poly.type
_entity_poly.pdbx_seq_one_letter_code
_entity_poly.pdbx_strand_id
1 'polypeptide(L)' 'MYKKVEMNVLKECGHYLKMTSSERIELSIDPGTWNPMDEDMVSGSDPIKFHSRRNLIKKILPLLKKNRVD' A
#
# COMPACT_ATOMS: atom_id res chain seq x y z
N MET A 1 -22.64 -15.47 10.44
CA MET A 1 -22.00 -16.78 10.22
C MET A 1 -21.10 -16.68 8.99
N TYR A 2 -19.84 -16.28 9.18
CA TYR A 2 -18.76 -16.51 8.22
C TYR A 2 -17.59 -17.02 9.06
N LYS A 3 -17.21 -18.27 8.84
CA LYS A 3 -16.07 -18.89 9.51
C LYS A 3 -14.84 -18.19 8.94
N LYS A 4 -14.41 -17.11 9.61
CA LYS A 4 -13.18 -16.36 9.35
C LYS A 4 -12.10 -17.41 9.12
N VAL A 5 -11.61 -17.50 7.88
CA VAL A 5 -10.60 -18.49 7.49
C VAL A 5 -9.47 -18.31 8.48
N GLU A 6 -9.08 -19.39 9.16
CA GLU A 6 -8.05 -19.44 10.20
C GLU A 6 -6.85 -18.57 9.80
N MET A 7 -6.80 -17.35 10.34
CA MET A 7 -5.74 -16.36 10.09
C MET A 7 -5.40 -16.10 8.60
N ASN A 8 -6.38 -16.23 7.69
CA ASN A 8 -6.16 -16.17 6.23
C ASN A 8 -5.11 -17.17 5.73
N VAL A 9 -5.09 -18.40 6.27
CA VAL A 9 -4.20 -19.47 5.83
C VAL A 9 -4.98 -20.50 5.00
N LEU A 10 -4.43 -20.85 3.82
CA LEU A 10 -4.97 -21.94 3.00
C LEU A 10 -4.76 -23.27 3.72
N LYS A 11 -5.84 -23.99 4.00
CA LYS A 11 -5.78 -25.26 4.75
C LYS A 11 -5.02 -26.37 4.04
N GLU A 12 -5.04 -26.36 2.72
CA GLU A 12 -4.45 -27.42 1.90
C GLU A 12 -2.93 -27.31 1.80
N CYS A 13 -2.38 -26.09 1.83
CA CYS A 13 -0.96 -25.85 1.59
C CYS A 13 -0.25 -24.96 2.63
N GLY A 14 -0.97 -24.40 3.59
CA GLY A 14 -0.42 -23.52 4.63
C GLY A 14 0.00 -22.13 4.13
N HIS A 15 -0.36 -21.75 2.90
CA HIS A 15 0.01 -20.44 2.34
C HIS A 15 -0.80 -19.31 2.98
N TYR A 16 -0.11 -18.22 3.32
CA TYR A 16 -0.72 -17.00 3.86
C TYR A 16 -1.34 -16.17 2.75
N LEU A 17 -2.65 -16.01 2.79
CA LEU A 17 -3.39 -15.10 1.94
C LEU A 17 -3.26 -13.67 2.45
N LYS A 18 -3.51 -12.72 1.54
CA LYS A 18 -3.52 -11.29 1.89
C LYS A 18 -4.54 -11.03 3.00
N MET A 19 -4.13 -10.22 3.96
CA MET A 19 -4.94 -9.75 5.07
C MET A 19 -4.84 -8.23 5.11
N THR A 20 -5.96 -7.55 5.36
CA THR A 20 -5.98 -6.11 5.61
C THR A 20 -5.33 -5.81 6.96
N SER A 21 -4.93 -4.56 7.17
CA SER A 21 -4.44 -4.11 8.48
C SER A 21 -5.51 -4.31 9.56
N SER A 22 -6.77 -3.96 9.27
CA SER A 22 -7.89 -4.09 10.21
C SER A 22 -8.16 -5.55 10.61
N GLU A 23 -8.17 -6.48 9.65
CA GLU A 23 -8.33 -7.91 9.96
C GLU A 23 -7.21 -8.43 10.85
N ARG A 24 -5.96 -7.99 10.61
CA ARG A 24 -4.80 -8.39 11.43
C ARG A 24 -4.93 -7.89 12.86
N ILE A 25 -5.31 -6.62 13.03
CA ILE A 25 -5.52 -6.01 14.35
C ILE A 25 -6.59 -6.80 15.11
N GLU A 26 -7.79 -6.97 14.51
CA GLU A 26 -8.92 -7.68 15.14
C GLU A 26 -8.58 -9.13 15.52
N LEU A 27 -7.74 -9.80 14.73
CA LEU A 27 -7.30 -11.18 15.04
C LEU A 27 -6.25 -11.27 16.15
N SER A 28 -5.52 -10.18 16.43
CA SER A 28 -4.34 -10.20 17.30
C SER A 28 -4.58 -9.59 18.69
N ILE A 29 -5.77 -9.03 18.94
CA ILE A 29 -6.10 -8.32 20.18
C ILE A 29 -7.45 -8.77 20.73
N ASP A 30 -7.67 -8.52 22.01
CA ASP A 30 -8.96 -8.78 22.64
C ASP A 30 -10.05 -7.88 22.04
N PRO A 31 -11.23 -8.42 21.71
CA PRO A 31 -12.34 -7.64 21.17
C PRO A 31 -12.66 -6.42 22.04
N GLY A 32 -12.81 -5.26 21.41
CA GLY A 32 -13.14 -4.00 22.10
C GLY A 32 -11.96 -3.31 22.79
N THR A 33 -10.74 -3.83 22.67
CA THR A 33 -9.54 -3.18 23.24
C THR A 33 -8.76 -2.34 22.23
N TRP A 34 -9.15 -2.34 20.95
CA TRP A 34 -8.55 -1.48 19.94
C TRP A 34 -8.87 -0.01 20.23
N ASN A 35 -7.82 0.79 20.42
CA ASN A 35 -7.92 2.23 20.43
C ASN A 35 -6.96 2.80 19.37
N PRO A 36 -7.47 3.31 18.25
CA PRO A 36 -6.64 3.79 17.17
C PRO A 36 -5.92 5.08 17.58
N MET A 37 -4.72 5.28 17.04
CA MET A 37 -3.93 6.49 17.25
C MET A 37 -3.72 7.17 15.91
N ASP A 38 -3.84 8.50 15.89
CA ASP A 38 -3.55 9.34 14.73
C ASP A 38 -4.33 8.92 13.45
N GLU A 39 -5.62 8.56 13.58
CA GLU A 39 -6.45 8.17 12.42
C GLU A 39 -6.54 9.27 11.34
N ASP A 40 -6.42 10.52 11.77
CA ASP A 40 -6.46 11.70 10.90
C ASP A 40 -5.07 12.06 10.34
N MET A 41 -4.03 11.27 10.61
CA MET A 41 -2.71 11.50 10.03
C MET A 41 -2.74 11.23 8.53
N VAL A 42 -2.56 12.30 7.76
CA VAL A 42 -2.47 12.25 6.31
C VAL A 42 -1.05 12.49 5.86
N SER A 43 -0.65 11.85 4.76
CA SER A 43 0.56 12.24 4.02
C SER A 43 0.37 13.68 3.53
N GLY A 44 1.07 14.62 4.16
CA GLY A 44 1.06 16.04 3.77
C GLY A 44 1.69 16.28 2.39
N SER A 45 2.11 17.52 2.14
CA SER A 45 2.87 17.84 0.93
C SER A 45 4.19 17.07 0.92
N ASP A 46 4.58 16.56 -0.25
CA ASP A 46 5.83 15.82 -0.45
C ASP A 46 7.06 16.72 -0.16
N PRO A 47 7.75 16.51 0.98
CA PRO A 47 8.80 17.42 1.42
C PRO A 47 10.06 17.31 0.57
N ILE A 48 10.28 16.16 -0.08
CA ILE A 48 11.46 15.92 -0.93
C ILE A 48 11.18 16.18 -2.41
N LYS A 49 9.95 16.57 -2.76
CA LYS A 49 9.51 16.82 -4.15
C LYS A 49 9.89 15.64 -5.03
N PHE A 50 9.50 14.43 -4.65
CA PHE A 50 9.80 13.20 -5.36
C PHE A 50 9.25 13.23 -6.78
N HIS A 51 10.13 12.96 -7.74
CA HIS A 51 9.77 12.80 -9.14
C HIS A 51 9.89 11.33 -9.51
N SER A 52 8.76 10.67 -9.75
CA SER A 52 8.77 9.27 -10.20
C SER A 52 9.53 9.14 -11.53
N ARG A 53 10.15 7.97 -11.75
CA ARG A 53 10.80 7.65 -13.04
C ARG A 53 9.88 7.92 -14.23
N ARG A 54 8.59 7.59 -14.10
CA ARG A 54 7.58 7.84 -15.14
C ARG A 54 7.41 9.33 -15.43
N ASN A 55 7.35 10.17 -14.40
CA ASN A 55 7.23 11.62 -14.54
C ASN A 55 8.49 12.22 -15.19
N LEU A 56 9.67 11.76 -14.78
CA LEU A 56 10.93 12.16 -15.38
C LEU A 56 10.99 11.77 -16.86
N ILE A 57 10.67 10.51 -17.19
CA ILE A 57 10.65 9.99 -18.56
C ILE A 57 9.69 10.82 -19.43
N LYS A 58 8.48 11.12 -18.95
CA LYS A 58 7.52 11.98 -19.68
C LYS A 58 8.09 13.37 -19.97
N LYS A 59 8.88 13.94 -19.06
CA LYS A 59 9.47 15.28 -19.22
C LYS A 59 10.66 15.27 -20.19
N ILE A 60 11.49 14.24 -20.16
CA ILE A 60 12.71 14.16 -20.99
C ILE A 60 12.45 13.59 -22.40
N LEU A 61 11.44 12.73 -22.57
CA LEU A 61 11.17 12.05 -23.84
C LEU A 61 10.93 13.02 -25.02
N PRO A 62 10.18 14.14 -24.87
CA PRO A 62 10.04 15.13 -25.93
C PRO A 62 11.35 15.84 -26.27
N LEU A 63 12.21 16.10 -25.28
CA LEU A 63 13.51 16.74 -25.48
C LEU A 63 14.48 15.81 -26.23
N LEU A 64 14.49 14.53 -25.87
CA LEU A 64 15.28 13.51 -26.57
C LEU A 64 14.82 13.29 -28.01
N LYS A 65 13.52 13.48 -28.29
CA LYS A 65 12.97 13.41 -29.65
C LYS A 65 13.27 14.67 -30.46
N LYS A 66 13.28 15.85 -29.83
CA LYS A 66 13.64 17.11 -30.48
C LYS A 66 15.09 17.09 -30.97
N ASN A 67 16.02 16.65 -30.12
CA ASN A 67 17.45 16.55 -30.44
C ASN A 67 17.81 15.41 -31.42
N ARG A 68 16.82 14.69 -31.99
CA ARG A 68 17.02 13.59 -32.94
C ARG A 68 16.60 13.92 -34.36
N VAL A 69 15.98 15.08 -34.60
CA VAL A 69 15.47 15.51 -35.92
C VAL A 69 16.22 16.76 -36.41
N ASP A 70 17.36 17.07 -35.79
CA ASP A 70 18.33 18.06 -36.25
C ASP A 70 19.53 17.34 -36.90
#